data_AF-A0A2P6FDJ9-F1
#
_entry.id   AF-A0A2P6FDJ9-F1
#
_cell.length_a   1.000
_cell.length_b   1.000
_cell.length_c   1.000
_cell.angle_alpha   90.00
_cell.angle_beta   90.00
_cell.angle_gamma   90.00
#
_symmetry.space_group_name_H-M   'P 1'
#
loop_
_entity.id
_entity.type
_entity.pdbx_description
1 polymer ?
#
loop_
_entity_poly.entity_id
_entity_poly.type
_entity_poly.pdbx_seq_one_letter_code
_entity_poly.pdbx_strand_id
1 'polypeptide(L)'
;MKKLLTLVGIANLSGGFGTALVGCTVNPETIVDDDTGSFKDIEILDKISKQAIDAFLEFSQNSSTLDTNDHSDVDFDKLYALVTKELSTAILNKNNPDVTPVLNILDSKFNIAFNNINNVITNEYSNYYVDSKPLKLLNSSRYTLHYIDLVTLGKINGEKDLSNLKAGRIDFKFRFQVQFKTYVMTSDYVIQYTISNDTAKIKKLQSGIVSKLSKVVVRFFNEKGKIILDKTPGFRTLYDNFYINYSKRHIDLDNIIQQQLTTLINSDPELAEIKEYVTWNADQELLLLQMGALNDVTSGVAVPSRPENTVYVWAGEGPFDSSKVTADTFYQFLMKLLNVFNISGNDLQLASFTVNLSKLTVAGLTLNGVIENNTGNALAVIIAISKEGLKTKLMDYSQIVVKFFETYRVESYLRYQQLVVPSNVFDQMKAARNYMDSLKPLVQDFINRPEISTLPGINLFNIDDAVGRLKQKLEWQGFFGQILCRVKIFIFNWC
;
A
#
# COMPACT_ATOMS: atom_id res chain seq x y z
N MET A 1 -45.07 -6.34 4.55
CA MET A 1 -44.76 -6.57 3.13
C MET A 1 -43.34 -6.09 2.85
N LYS A 2 -42.36 -6.98 2.98
CA LYS A 2 -40.95 -6.71 2.66
C LYS A 2 -40.44 -7.97 1.96
N LYS A 3 -40.31 -7.90 0.65
CA LYS A 3 -39.70 -8.93 -0.21
C LYS A 3 -38.60 -8.24 -1.01
N LEU A 4 -37.51 -8.99 -1.20
CA LEU A 4 -36.34 -8.77 -2.05
C LEU A 4 -35.33 -7.70 -1.60
N LEU A 5 -34.30 -8.18 -0.92
CA LEU A 5 -32.92 -7.71 -1.05
C LEU A 5 -32.03 -8.96 -1.01
N THR A 6 -31.89 -9.57 -2.18
CA THR A 6 -30.92 -10.62 -2.47
C THR A 6 -30.16 -10.16 -3.71
N LEU A 7 -28.85 -10.40 -3.71
CA LEU A 7 -27.84 -10.08 -4.73
C LEU A 7 -27.17 -8.70 -4.61
N VAL A 8 -26.27 -8.59 -3.64
CA VAL A 8 -25.01 -7.86 -3.80
C VAL A 8 -23.91 -8.73 -3.16
N GLY A 9 -23.40 -9.70 -3.92
CA GLY A 9 -22.13 -10.36 -3.62
C GLY A 9 -21.02 -9.47 -4.16
N ILE A 10 -20.64 -8.43 -3.41
CA ILE A 10 -19.48 -7.61 -3.73
C ILE A 10 -18.29 -8.19 -2.99
N ALA A 11 -17.28 -8.59 -3.75
CA ALA A 11 -15.96 -8.92 -3.25
C ALA A 11 -15.38 -7.69 -2.54
N ASN A 12 -15.03 -7.83 -1.26
CA ASN A 12 -14.30 -6.81 -0.52
C ASN A 12 -12.86 -6.73 -1.08
N LEU A 13 -12.62 -5.81 -2.01
CA LEU A 13 -11.27 -5.40 -2.43
C LEU A 13 -10.81 -4.27 -1.50
N SER A 14 -9.51 -4.21 -1.22
CA SER A 14 -8.96 -3.64 0.00
C SER A 14 -7.57 -3.04 -0.32
N GLY A 15 -7.49 -1.96 -1.09
CA GLY A 15 -6.22 -1.38 -1.58
C GLY A 15 -5.56 -0.39 -0.60
N GLY A 16 -4.24 -0.48 -0.41
CA GLY A 16 -3.47 0.39 0.51
C GLY A 16 -2.48 1.29 -0.22
N PHE A 17 -2.62 2.62 -0.09
CA PHE A 17 -1.77 3.64 -0.73
C PHE A 17 -0.88 4.35 0.29
N GLY A 18 0.32 4.77 -0.12
CA GLY A 18 1.33 5.39 0.74
C GLY A 18 0.93 6.76 1.30
N THR A 19 0.92 6.88 2.63
CA THR A 19 0.49 8.09 3.34
C THR A 19 1.66 8.80 4.00
N ALA A 20 1.58 10.13 4.06
CA ALA A 20 2.43 10.96 4.91
C ALA A 20 1.59 11.45 6.09
N LEU A 21 1.88 10.95 7.29
CA LEU A 21 1.26 11.36 8.55
C LEU A 21 1.91 12.65 9.05
N VAL A 22 1.14 13.74 9.17
CA VAL A 22 1.59 14.99 9.82
C VAL A 22 0.58 15.37 10.90
N GLY A 23 0.88 15.03 12.16
CA GLY A 23 0.12 15.51 13.31
C GLY A 23 0.60 16.90 13.74
N CYS A 24 -0.31 17.88 13.75
CA CYS A 24 -0.09 19.19 14.39
C CYS A 24 -0.43 19.11 15.88
N THR A 25 0.48 19.62 16.71
CA THR A 25 0.42 19.62 18.18
C THR A 25 -0.54 20.68 18.71
N VAL A 26 -1.35 20.32 19.69
CA VAL A 26 -1.91 21.26 20.67
C VAL A 26 -1.65 20.70 22.07
N ASN A 27 -1.19 21.55 22.98
CA ASN A 27 -1.00 21.28 24.40
C ASN A 27 -1.41 22.55 25.17
N PRO A 28 -1.78 22.52 26.46
CA PRO A 28 -2.02 21.36 27.34
C PRO A 28 -3.36 21.43 28.11
N GLU A 29 -3.56 20.40 28.94
CA GLU A 29 -4.53 20.27 30.04
C GLU A 29 -5.94 19.78 29.67
N THR A 30 -6.12 18.45 29.70
CA THR A 30 -7.23 17.81 30.44
C THR A 30 -6.99 16.30 30.57
N ILE A 31 -7.08 15.83 31.82
CA ILE A 31 -7.54 14.53 32.34
C ILE A 31 -7.33 13.31 31.42
N VAL A 32 -6.47 12.42 31.91
CA VAL A 32 -6.16 11.08 31.40
C VAL A 32 -7.46 10.31 31.10
N ASP A 33 -7.75 10.14 29.83
CA ASP A 33 -8.74 9.18 29.33
C ASP A 33 -7.98 7.97 28.77
N ASP A 34 -8.49 6.79 29.05
CA ASP A 34 -7.83 5.48 28.95
C ASP A 34 -7.13 5.24 27.59
N ASP A 35 -5.84 4.87 27.60
CA ASP A 35 -4.92 4.77 26.43
C ASP A 35 -5.32 3.72 25.36
N THR A 36 -6.46 3.04 25.52
CA THR A 36 -7.08 2.16 24.50
C THR A 36 -7.79 2.92 23.38
N GLY A 37 -8.10 4.22 23.59
CA GLY A 37 -8.80 5.04 22.61
C GLY A 37 -7.96 5.37 21.37
N SER A 38 -6.67 5.67 21.54
CA SER A 38 -5.81 6.17 20.45
C SER A 38 -5.55 5.12 19.35
N PHE A 39 -5.32 3.86 19.70
CA PHE A 39 -5.13 2.76 18.73
C PHE A 39 -6.40 2.47 17.94
N LYS A 40 -7.54 2.46 18.62
CA LYS A 40 -8.84 2.29 17.99
C LYS A 40 -9.16 3.45 17.04
N ASP A 41 -8.72 4.65 17.39
CA ASP A 41 -8.90 5.84 16.55
C ASP A 41 -8.06 5.79 15.27
N ILE A 42 -6.82 5.29 15.33
CA ILE A 42 -5.98 5.07 14.15
C ILE A 42 -6.54 3.94 13.27
N GLU A 43 -7.04 2.85 13.87
CA GLU A 43 -7.71 1.76 13.13
C GLU A 43 -8.95 2.28 12.39
N ILE A 44 -9.75 3.13 13.04
CA ILE A 44 -10.90 3.76 12.41
C ILE A 44 -10.45 4.69 11.28
N LEU A 45 -9.40 5.49 11.47
CA LEU A 45 -8.84 6.35 10.42
C LEU A 45 -8.40 5.53 9.18
N ASP A 46 -7.71 4.41 9.38
CA ASP A 46 -7.27 3.51 8.30
C ASP A 46 -8.47 2.88 7.58
N LYS A 47 -9.46 2.37 8.33
CA LYS A 47 -10.72 1.84 7.79
C LYS A 47 -11.44 2.85 6.92
N ILE A 48 -11.56 4.09 7.40
CA ILE A 48 -12.19 5.19 6.67
C ILE A 48 -11.43 5.48 5.38
N SER A 49 -10.09 5.54 5.45
CA SER A 49 -9.28 5.81 4.27
C SER A 49 -9.41 4.73 3.22
N LYS A 50 -9.33 3.47 3.65
CA LYS A 50 -9.50 2.31 2.79
C LYS A 50 -10.87 2.30 2.12
N GLN A 51 -11.92 2.54 2.89
CA GLN A 51 -13.29 2.69 2.38
C GLN A 51 -13.40 3.82 1.33
N ALA A 52 -12.75 4.97 1.56
CA ALA A 52 -12.74 6.06 0.59
C ALA A 52 -12.03 5.67 -0.72
N ILE A 53 -10.87 5.02 -0.61
CA ILE A 53 -10.05 4.54 -1.74
C ILE A 53 -10.81 3.50 -2.56
N ASP A 54 -11.41 2.51 -1.90
CA ASP A 54 -12.17 1.44 -2.55
C ASP A 54 -13.38 2.04 -3.30
N ALA A 55 -14.04 3.03 -2.71
CA ALA A 55 -15.13 3.73 -3.37
C ALA A 55 -14.67 4.61 -4.55
N PHE A 56 -13.48 5.23 -4.49
CA PHE A 56 -12.90 5.92 -5.65
C PHE A 56 -12.52 4.95 -6.77
N LEU A 57 -12.03 3.75 -6.42
CA LEU A 57 -11.73 2.70 -7.39
C LEU A 57 -13.01 2.25 -8.10
N GLU A 58 -14.07 1.96 -7.34
CA GLU A 58 -15.38 1.60 -7.89
C GLU A 58 -15.92 2.71 -8.80
N PHE A 59 -15.85 3.96 -8.34
CA PHE A 59 -16.25 5.11 -9.16
C PHE A 59 -15.44 5.20 -10.45
N SER A 60 -14.12 5.03 -10.38
CA SER A 60 -13.22 5.04 -11.55
C SER A 60 -13.60 3.93 -12.53
N GLN A 61 -13.84 2.71 -12.07
CA GLN A 61 -14.23 1.58 -12.92
C GLN A 61 -15.58 1.84 -13.63
N ASN A 62 -16.55 2.42 -12.94
CA ASN A 62 -17.90 2.62 -13.46
C ASN A 62 -18.09 3.93 -14.26
N SER A 63 -17.27 4.95 -14.01
CA SER A 63 -17.44 6.31 -14.54
C SER A 63 -16.26 6.80 -15.39
N SER A 64 -15.33 5.91 -15.76
CA SER A 64 -14.13 6.21 -16.56
C SER A 64 -14.40 6.54 -18.03
N THR A 65 -15.65 6.62 -18.48
CA THR A 65 -15.97 7.01 -19.87
C THR A 65 -16.95 8.18 -19.90
N LEU A 66 -16.62 9.20 -20.68
CA LEU A 66 -17.47 10.36 -20.95
C LEU A 66 -17.90 10.34 -22.42
N ASP A 67 -19.21 10.30 -22.66
CA ASP A 67 -19.79 10.49 -23.99
C ASP A 67 -19.93 11.98 -24.26
N THR A 68 -19.28 12.48 -25.30
CA THR A 68 -19.35 13.92 -25.63
C THR A 68 -20.69 14.29 -26.24
N ASN A 69 -21.47 13.35 -26.76
CA ASN A 69 -22.78 13.64 -27.33
C ASN A 69 -23.82 13.99 -26.25
N ASP A 70 -23.59 13.56 -25.01
CA ASP A 70 -24.44 13.92 -23.85
C ASP A 70 -24.29 15.40 -23.44
N HIS A 71 -23.35 16.13 -24.05
CA HIS A 71 -22.92 17.47 -23.67
C HIS A 71 -22.80 18.38 -24.90
N SER A 72 -23.90 18.54 -25.64
CA SER A 72 -23.95 19.29 -26.90
C SER A 72 -23.66 20.79 -26.78
N ASP A 73 -23.67 21.32 -25.56
CA ASP A 73 -23.31 22.70 -25.22
C ASP A 73 -21.80 22.92 -25.07
N VAL A 74 -20.99 21.86 -25.13
CA VAL A 74 -19.52 21.90 -24.98
C VAL A 74 -18.83 21.51 -26.28
N ASP A 75 -17.92 22.37 -26.74
CA ASP A 75 -17.09 22.12 -27.92
C ASP A 75 -15.85 21.29 -27.56
N PHE A 76 -15.99 19.96 -27.63
CA PHE A 76 -14.89 19.03 -27.36
C PHE A 76 -13.80 19.02 -28.45
N ASP A 77 -14.03 19.59 -29.63
CA ASP A 77 -13.02 19.60 -30.70
C ASP A 77 -11.81 20.44 -30.32
N LYS A 78 -12.05 21.52 -29.58
CA LYS A 78 -10.98 22.35 -29.02
C LYS A 78 -10.14 21.59 -28.00
N LEU A 79 -10.75 20.70 -27.22
CA LEU A 79 -10.03 19.83 -26.28
C LEU A 79 -9.14 18.84 -27.03
N TYR A 80 -9.69 18.14 -28.03
CA TYR A 80 -8.93 17.14 -28.79
C TYR A 80 -7.74 17.76 -29.54
N ALA A 81 -7.88 19.00 -30.01
CA ALA A 81 -6.81 19.72 -30.69
C ALA A 81 -5.59 20.07 -29.81
N LEU A 82 -5.70 19.98 -28.48
CA LEU A 82 -4.60 20.27 -27.55
C LEU A 82 -3.51 19.19 -27.52
N VAL A 83 -3.81 18.00 -28.04
CA VAL A 83 -2.87 16.87 -28.05
C VAL A 83 -2.82 16.22 -29.42
N THR A 84 -1.62 15.81 -29.83
CA THR A 84 -1.37 15.11 -31.09
C THR A 84 -0.43 13.93 -30.83
N LYS A 85 -0.05 13.21 -31.88
CA LYS A 85 0.98 12.17 -31.76
C LYS A 85 2.33 12.74 -31.32
N GLU A 86 2.69 13.93 -31.81
CA GLU A 86 3.94 14.64 -31.52
C GLU A 86 3.88 15.36 -30.17
N LEU A 87 2.71 15.88 -29.80
CA LEU A 87 2.44 16.48 -28.49
C LEU A 87 1.42 15.61 -27.74
N SER A 88 1.88 14.48 -27.22
CA SER A 88 1.01 13.43 -26.68
C SER A 88 0.36 13.76 -25.33
N THR A 89 0.76 14.86 -24.68
CA THR A 89 0.23 15.27 -23.37
C THR A 89 0.08 16.78 -23.24
N ALA A 90 -0.97 17.24 -22.57
CA ALA A 90 -1.19 18.64 -22.23
C ALA A 90 -1.76 18.79 -20.81
N ILE A 91 -1.18 19.67 -19.99
CA ILE A 91 -1.76 20.02 -18.68
C ILE A 91 -2.92 20.98 -18.92
N LEU A 92 -4.09 20.64 -18.40
CA LEU A 92 -5.32 21.41 -18.62
C LEU A 92 -5.44 22.53 -17.59
N ASN A 93 -5.56 23.76 -18.07
CA ASN A 93 -5.72 24.95 -17.25
C ASN A 93 -7.21 25.24 -17.01
N LYS A 94 -7.64 25.28 -15.73
CA LYS A 94 -9.02 25.59 -15.33
C LYS A 94 -9.49 26.99 -15.75
N ASN A 95 -8.57 27.90 -16.08
CA ASN A 95 -8.88 29.26 -16.54
C ASN A 95 -8.95 29.38 -18.08
N ASN A 96 -8.65 28.33 -18.84
CA ASN A 96 -8.78 28.36 -20.29
C ASN A 96 -10.26 28.15 -20.68
N PRO A 97 -10.93 29.13 -21.34
CA PRO A 97 -12.35 29.05 -21.66
C PRO A 97 -12.73 27.86 -22.56
N ASP A 98 -11.78 27.34 -23.35
CA ASP A 98 -12.00 26.17 -24.21
C ASP A 98 -11.91 24.84 -23.44
N VAL A 99 -11.41 24.86 -22.20
CA VAL A 99 -11.17 23.69 -21.35
C VAL A 99 -12.08 23.68 -20.13
N THR A 100 -12.38 24.86 -19.57
CA THR A 100 -13.21 25.03 -18.37
C THR A 100 -14.54 24.27 -18.44
N PRO A 101 -15.32 24.30 -19.53
CA PRO A 101 -16.60 23.58 -19.59
C PRO A 101 -16.44 22.06 -19.44
N VAL A 102 -15.42 21.48 -20.07
CA VAL A 102 -15.09 20.05 -19.95
C VAL A 102 -14.71 19.70 -18.52
N LEU A 103 -13.84 20.50 -17.91
CA LEU A 103 -13.39 20.25 -16.53
C LEU A 103 -14.54 20.40 -15.54
N ASN A 104 -15.47 21.32 -15.76
CA ASN A 104 -16.67 21.48 -14.92
C ASN A 104 -17.56 20.23 -14.93
N ILE A 105 -17.69 19.55 -16.08
CA ILE A 105 -18.43 18.28 -16.17
C ILE A 105 -17.75 17.21 -15.30
N LEU A 106 -16.43 17.06 -15.41
CA LEU A 106 -15.66 16.09 -14.64
C LEU A 106 -15.66 16.41 -13.14
N ASP A 107 -15.40 17.67 -12.77
CA ASP A 107 -15.47 18.17 -11.38
C ASP A 107 -16.87 17.92 -10.80
N SER A 108 -17.95 18.15 -11.55
CA SER A 108 -19.33 17.90 -11.07
C SER A 108 -19.60 16.42 -10.81
N LYS A 109 -19.24 15.54 -11.76
CA LYS A 109 -19.38 14.08 -11.59
C LYS A 109 -18.58 13.58 -10.39
N PHE A 110 -17.33 14.04 -10.28
CA PHE A 110 -16.45 13.69 -9.16
C PHE A 110 -16.97 14.21 -7.82
N ASN A 111 -17.41 15.47 -7.74
CA ASN A 111 -17.90 16.07 -6.49
C ASN A 111 -19.15 15.36 -5.98
N ILE A 112 -20.05 14.90 -6.86
CA ILE A 112 -21.19 14.07 -6.47
C ILE A 112 -20.70 12.76 -5.83
N ALA A 113 -19.78 12.06 -6.49
CA ALA A 113 -19.21 10.81 -5.96
C ALA A 113 -18.49 11.05 -4.62
N PHE A 114 -17.61 12.05 -4.55
CA PHE A 114 -16.89 12.43 -3.34
C PHE A 114 -17.85 12.73 -2.18
N ASN A 115 -18.90 13.52 -2.42
CA ASN A 115 -19.90 13.85 -1.39
C ASN A 115 -20.69 12.61 -0.94
N ASN A 116 -21.03 11.70 -1.87
CA ASN A 116 -21.71 10.44 -1.53
C ASN A 116 -20.83 9.57 -0.63
N ILE A 117 -19.54 9.40 -0.98
CA ILE A 117 -18.57 8.67 -0.16
C ILE A 117 -18.48 9.30 1.23
N ASN A 118 -18.33 10.63 1.29
CA ASN A 118 -18.25 11.37 2.54
C ASN A 118 -19.49 11.17 3.41
N ASN A 119 -20.69 11.15 2.80
CA ASN A 119 -21.95 10.94 3.50
C ASN A 119 -22.12 9.51 4.01
N VAL A 120 -21.73 8.50 3.23
CA VAL A 120 -21.75 7.09 3.67
C VAL A 120 -20.89 6.92 4.92
N ILE A 121 -19.65 7.42 4.89
CA ILE A 121 -18.72 7.34 6.03
C ILE A 121 -19.26 8.17 7.21
N THR A 122 -19.76 9.39 6.96
CA THR A 122 -20.37 10.23 8.01
C THR A 122 -21.48 9.48 8.74
N ASN A 123 -22.36 8.76 8.01
CA ASN A 123 -23.47 8.03 8.62
C ASN A 123 -22.98 6.83 9.44
N GLU A 124 -22.00 6.07 8.93
CA GLU A 124 -21.40 4.93 9.62
C GLU A 124 -20.73 5.34 10.94
N TYR A 125 -20.06 6.49 10.95
CA TYR A 125 -19.34 7.03 12.10
C TYR A 125 -20.03 8.28 12.69
N SER A 126 -21.36 8.34 12.62
CA SER A 126 -22.16 9.53 12.94
C SER A 126 -21.90 10.14 14.33
N ASN A 127 -21.58 9.31 15.32
CA ASN A 127 -21.21 9.77 16.67
C ASN A 127 -19.95 10.64 16.70
N TYR A 128 -19.11 10.58 15.66
CA TYR A 128 -17.84 11.32 15.56
C TYR A 128 -17.91 12.49 14.58
N TYR A 129 -18.91 12.52 13.70
CA TYR A 129 -19.06 13.49 12.61
C TYR A 129 -20.39 14.24 12.71
N VAL A 130 -20.62 14.91 13.84
CA VAL A 130 -21.83 15.72 14.06
C VAL A 130 -21.83 16.95 13.14
N ASP A 131 -20.74 17.74 13.20
CA ASP A 131 -20.58 18.99 12.42
C ASP A 131 -19.32 19.00 11.55
N SER A 132 -18.74 17.82 11.29
CA SER A 132 -17.53 17.67 10.48
C SER A 132 -17.70 16.58 9.43
N LYS A 133 -16.76 16.52 8.48
CA LYS A 133 -16.73 15.54 7.42
C LYS A 133 -15.44 14.72 7.49
N PRO A 134 -15.50 13.38 7.28
CA PRO A 134 -14.32 12.52 7.30
C PRO A 134 -13.33 12.85 6.19
N LEU A 135 -13.83 13.27 5.01
CA LEU A 135 -13.00 13.53 3.84
C LEU A 135 -12.98 15.01 3.47
N LYS A 136 -11.80 15.50 3.08
CA LYS A 136 -11.59 16.85 2.55
C LYS A 136 -10.66 16.82 1.33
N LEU A 137 -11.03 17.52 0.26
CA LEU A 137 -10.14 17.73 -0.88
C LEU A 137 -9.09 18.79 -0.54
N LEU A 138 -7.84 18.55 -0.94
CA LEU A 138 -6.75 19.51 -0.82
C LEU A 138 -6.51 20.21 -2.16
N ASN A 139 -5.97 21.45 -2.13
CA ASN A 139 -5.86 22.36 -3.28
C ASN A 139 -4.77 21.98 -4.31
N SER A 140 -4.60 20.70 -4.62
CA SER A 140 -3.54 20.19 -5.51
C SER A 140 -4.07 19.37 -6.67
N SER A 141 -5.32 19.60 -7.09
CA SER A 141 -5.89 18.85 -8.21
C SER A 141 -5.34 19.31 -9.55
N ARG A 142 -5.07 18.36 -10.44
CA ARG A 142 -4.49 18.59 -11.75
C ARG A 142 -5.13 17.67 -12.78
N TYR A 143 -5.46 18.23 -13.92
CA TYR A 143 -5.95 17.49 -15.08
C TYR A 143 -4.85 17.45 -16.14
N THR A 144 -4.56 16.26 -16.66
CA THR A 144 -3.65 16.08 -17.79
C THR A 144 -4.38 15.36 -18.89
N LEU A 145 -4.45 15.97 -20.07
CA LEU A 145 -4.97 15.36 -21.28
C LEU A 145 -3.85 14.57 -21.96
N HIS A 146 -4.20 13.41 -22.48
CA HIS A 146 -3.33 12.50 -23.21
C HIS A 146 -3.96 12.16 -24.55
N TYR A 147 -3.13 12.14 -25.58
CA TYR A 147 -3.49 11.69 -26.92
C TYR A 147 -3.81 10.19 -26.93
N ILE A 148 -4.83 9.80 -27.69
CA ILE A 148 -5.15 8.40 -27.99
C ILE A 148 -4.89 8.18 -29.49
N ASP A 149 -3.98 7.27 -29.85
CA ASP A 149 -3.65 6.93 -31.24
C ASP A 149 -4.67 5.95 -31.81
N LEU A 150 -5.81 6.50 -32.27
CA LEU A 150 -6.91 5.74 -32.86
C LEU A 150 -6.48 4.93 -34.11
N VAL A 151 -5.50 5.43 -34.88
CA VAL A 151 -4.99 4.72 -36.06
C VAL A 151 -4.30 3.43 -35.64
N THR A 152 -3.46 3.50 -34.60
CA THR A 152 -2.78 2.33 -34.04
C THR A 152 -3.79 1.37 -33.40
N LEU A 153 -4.76 1.89 -32.62
CA LEU A 153 -5.81 1.07 -32.02
C LEU A 153 -6.66 0.33 -33.06
N GLY A 154 -6.98 0.99 -34.18
CA GLY A 154 -7.69 0.38 -35.31
C GLY A 154 -6.91 -0.77 -35.92
N LYS A 155 -5.61 -0.59 -36.18
CA LYS A 155 -4.73 -1.67 -36.67
C LYS A 155 -4.70 -2.87 -35.73
N ILE A 156 -4.51 -2.62 -34.43
CA ILE A 156 -4.44 -3.66 -33.39
C ILE A 156 -5.74 -4.48 -33.34
N ASN A 157 -6.90 -3.84 -33.54
CA ASN A 157 -8.21 -4.47 -33.43
C ASN A 157 -8.79 -4.91 -34.79
N GLY A 158 -8.09 -4.68 -35.90
CA GLY A 158 -8.62 -4.92 -37.25
C GLY A 158 -9.80 -4.02 -37.63
N GLU A 159 -10.00 -2.90 -36.94
CA GLU A 159 -11.07 -1.94 -37.19
C GLU A 159 -10.61 -0.88 -38.21
N LYS A 160 -11.30 -0.82 -39.36
CA LYS A 160 -10.90 0.01 -40.50
C LYS A 160 -11.60 1.35 -40.54
N ASP A 161 -12.78 1.45 -39.94
CA ASP A 161 -13.57 2.68 -39.96
C ASP A 161 -13.46 3.39 -38.61
N LEU A 162 -12.49 4.30 -38.48
CA LEU A 162 -12.32 5.16 -37.29
C LEU A 162 -12.24 6.65 -37.65
N SER A 163 -12.56 7.00 -38.89
CA SER A 163 -12.32 8.35 -39.45
C SER A 163 -13.08 9.46 -38.72
N ASN A 164 -14.27 9.16 -38.19
CA ASN A 164 -15.10 10.10 -37.43
C ASN A 164 -14.97 9.93 -35.92
N LEU A 165 -14.19 8.96 -35.45
CA LEU A 165 -13.99 8.74 -34.02
C LEU A 165 -12.99 9.78 -33.48
N LYS A 166 -13.35 10.44 -32.39
CA LYS A 166 -12.49 11.34 -31.64
C LYS A 166 -12.43 10.86 -30.21
N ALA A 167 -11.22 10.76 -29.66
CA ALA A 167 -11.05 10.37 -28.28
C ALA A 167 -9.79 10.98 -27.65
N GLY A 168 -9.85 11.19 -26.34
CA GLY A 168 -8.72 11.60 -25.52
C GLY A 168 -8.82 10.99 -24.12
N ARG A 169 -7.70 10.86 -23.42
CA ARG A 169 -7.68 10.42 -22.03
C ARG A 169 -7.37 11.60 -21.11
N ILE A 170 -8.18 11.82 -20.09
CA ILE A 170 -7.89 12.79 -19.03
C ILE A 170 -7.54 12.06 -17.74
N ASP A 171 -6.32 12.31 -17.25
CA ASP A 171 -5.87 11.89 -15.92
C ASP A 171 -6.20 13.02 -14.94
N PHE A 172 -7.16 12.77 -14.05
CA PHE A 172 -7.53 13.66 -12.95
C PHE A 172 -6.81 13.22 -11.68
N LYS A 173 -5.73 13.95 -11.33
CA LYS A 173 -4.98 13.73 -10.10
C LYS A 173 -5.52 14.66 -9.01
N PHE A 174 -5.78 14.15 -7.83
CA PHE A 174 -6.19 14.95 -6.69
C PHE A 174 -5.57 14.42 -5.41
N ARG A 175 -5.47 15.29 -4.41
CA ARG A 175 -5.10 14.90 -3.06
C ARG A 175 -6.30 15.06 -2.16
N PHE A 176 -6.55 14.07 -1.32
CA PHE A 176 -7.58 14.15 -0.30
C PHE A 176 -6.99 13.87 1.08
N GLN A 177 -7.67 14.40 2.07
CA GLN A 177 -7.38 14.23 3.47
C GLN A 177 -8.51 13.41 4.08
N VAL A 178 -8.14 12.38 4.84
CA VAL A 178 -9.00 11.65 5.76
C VAL A 178 -8.74 12.20 7.16
N GLN A 179 -9.78 12.47 7.91
CA GLN A 179 -9.69 12.95 9.27
C GLN A 179 -10.61 12.16 10.18
N PHE A 180 -10.08 11.69 11.32
CA PHE A 180 -10.84 11.10 12.41
C PHE A 180 -10.35 11.71 13.72
N LYS A 181 -11.25 12.42 14.43
CA LYS A 181 -10.88 13.27 15.58
C LYS A 181 -9.73 14.23 15.22
N THR A 182 -8.60 14.15 15.93
CA THR A 182 -7.39 14.93 15.70
C THR A 182 -6.42 14.28 14.71
N TYR A 183 -6.65 13.04 14.30
CA TYR A 183 -5.78 12.32 13.38
C TYR A 183 -6.12 12.64 11.94
N VAL A 184 -5.08 12.84 11.14
CA VAL A 184 -5.18 13.26 9.75
C VAL A 184 -4.25 12.41 8.90
N MET A 185 -4.77 11.95 7.77
CA MET A 185 -4.03 11.23 6.76
C MET A 185 -4.28 11.83 5.39
N THR A 186 -3.23 12.00 4.58
CA THR A 186 -3.35 12.54 3.22
C THR A 186 -2.90 11.53 2.19
N SER A 187 -3.67 11.41 1.11
CA SER A 187 -3.43 10.48 0.01
C SER A 187 -3.61 11.17 -1.33
N ASP A 188 -2.75 10.85 -2.28
CA ASP A 188 -2.89 11.22 -3.69
C ASP A 188 -3.65 10.11 -4.44
N TYR A 189 -4.53 10.49 -5.35
CA TYR A 189 -5.31 9.55 -6.16
C TYR A 189 -5.45 10.07 -7.59
N VAL A 190 -5.58 9.13 -8.53
CA VAL A 190 -5.75 9.44 -9.95
C VAL A 190 -6.93 8.68 -10.52
N ILE A 191 -7.87 9.41 -11.13
CA ILE A 191 -8.96 8.85 -11.93
C ILE A 191 -8.65 9.10 -13.40
N GLN A 192 -8.82 8.08 -14.23
CA GLN A 192 -8.60 8.18 -15.67
C GLN A 192 -9.94 8.16 -16.40
N TYR A 193 -10.21 9.22 -17.15
CA TYR A 193 -11.40 9.34 -17.99
C TYR A 193 -11.00 9.17 -19.44
N THR A 194 -11.73 8.32 -20.17
CA THR A 194 -11.70 8.30 -21.63
C THR A 194 -12.89 9.11 -22.13
N ILE A 195 -12.61 10.15 -22.91
CA ILE A 195 -13.62 11.05 -23.47
C ILE A 195 -13.72 10.75 -24.96
N SER A 196 -14.93 10.53 -25.46
CA SER A 196 -15.15 10.14 -26.86
C SER A 196 -16.52 10.55 -27.37
N ASN A 197 -16.61 10.79 -28.68
CA ASN A 197 -17.89 10.98 -29.38
C ASN A 197 -18.57 9.65 -29.78
N ASP A 198 -17.93 8.51 -29.52
CA ASP A 198 -18.56 7.19 -29.63
C ASP A 198 -17.93 6.28 -28.58
N THR A 199 -18.61 6.18 -27.44
CA THR A 199 -18.14 5.42 -26.29
C THR A 199 -18.25 3.92 -26.50
N ALA A 200 -19.20 3.45 -27.32
CA ALA A 200 -19.36 2.05 -27.66
C ALA A 200 -18.19 1.53 -28.50
N LYS A 201 -17.76 2.31 -29.51
CA LYS A 201 -16.61 1.96 -30.37
C LYS A 201 -15.31 1.96 -29.58
N ILE A 202 -15.11 2.92 -28.68
CA ILE A 202 -13.96 2.91 -27.76
C ILE A 202 -13.95 1.70 -26.85
N LYS A 203 -15.09 1.35 -26.24
CA LYS A 203 -15.21 0.14 -25.41
C LYS A 203 -14.88 -1.12 -26.20
N LYS A 204 -15.34 -1.23 -27.46
CA LYS A 204 -14.99 -2.34 -28.35
C LYS A 204 -13.48 -2.44 -28.60
N LEU A 205 -12.81 -1.32 -28.89
CA LEU A 205 -11.35 -1.27 -29.07
C LEU A 205 -10.61 -1.65 -27.78
N GLN A 206 -11.08 -1.15 -26.63
CA GLN A 206 -10.53 -1.47 -25.31
C GLN A 206 -10.66 -2.97 -25.00
N SER A 207 -11.85 -3.55 -25.19
CA SER A 207 -12.11 -4.98 -24.95
C SER A 207 -11.27 -5.90 -25.83
N GLY A 208 -11.04 -5.55 -27.10
CA GLY A 208 -10.17 -6.33 -27.98
C GLY A 208 -8.72 -6.35 -27.51
N ILE A 209 -8.22 -5.22 -26.98
CA ILE A 209 -6.89 -5.13 -26.38
C ILE A 209 -6.80 -5.90 -25.06
N VAL A 210 -7.78 -5.72 -24.17
CA VAL A 210 -7.87 -6.45 -22.90
C VAL A 210 -7.88 -7.96 -23.17
N SER A 211 -8.64 -8.43 -24.17
CA SER A 211 -8.66 -9.85 -24.53
C SER A 211 -7.28 -10.41 -24.94
N LYS A 212 -6.44 -9.62 -25.63
CA LYS A 212 -5.07 -10.01 -26.00
C LYS A 212 -4.15 -10.00 -24.78
N LEU A 213 -4.12 -8.90 -24.02
CA LEU A 213 -3.22 -8.74 -22.87
C LEU A 213 -3.57 -9.67 -21.70
N SER A 214 -4.85 -9.82 -21.40
CA SER A 214 -5.31 -10.65 -20.28
C SER A 214 -4.88 -12.11 -20.44
N LYS A 215 -4.83 -12.65 -21.66
CA LYS A 215 -4.32 -14.02 -21.88
C LYS A 215 -2.87 -14.19 -21.42
N VAL A 216 -2.02 -13.23 -21.75
CA VAL A 216 -0.60 -13.25 -21.37
C VAL A 216 -0.43 -13.06 -19.86
N VAL A 217 -1.17 -12.13 -19.26
CA VAL A 217 -1.14 -11.89 -17.81
C VAL A 217 -1.69 -13.10 -17.02
N VAL A 218 -2.80 -13.69 -17.47
CA VAL A 218 -3.38 -14.91 -16.86
C VAL A 218 -2.41 -16.08 -16.99
N ARG A 219 -1.79 -16.28 -18.16
CA ARG A 219 -0.77 -17.31 -18.36
C ARG A 219 0.40 -17.12 -17.38
N PHE A 220 0.93 -15.91 -17.27
CA PHE A 220 2.00 -15.57 -16.33
C PHE A 220 1.67 -15.99 -14.89
N PHE A 221 0.52 -15.59 -14.35
CA PHE A 221 0.16 -15.91 -12.97
C PHE A 221 -0.21 -17.39 -12.79
N ASN A 222 -0.82 -18.04 -13.78
CA ASN A 222 -1.11 -19.47 -13.73
C ASN A 222 0.17 -20.32 -13.71
N GLU A 223 1.18 -19.95 -14.51
CA GLU A 223 2.48 -20.63 -14.51
C GLU A 223 3.25 -20.45 -13.20
N LYS A 224 3.19 -19.25 -12.61
CA LYS A 224 3.77 -19.00 -11.28
C LYS A 224 3.00 -19.72 -10.18
N GLY A 225 1.68 -19.87 -10.34
CA GLY A 225 0.79 -20.32 -9.28
C GLY A 225 0.88 -19.40 -8.05
N LYS A 226 0.85 -20.00 -6.87
CA LYS A 226 1.11 -19.28 -5.62
C LYS A 226 2.58 -18.87 -5.53
N ILE A 227 2.85 -17.58 -5.39
CA ILE A 227 4.21 -17.04 -5.23
C ILE A 227 4.62 -17.22 -3.77
N ILE A 228 5.57 -18.12 -3.52
CA ILE A 228 6.13 -18.39 -2.20
C ILE A 228 7.49 -17.70 -2.12
N LEU A 229 7.60 -16.60 -1.37
CA LEU A 229 8.74 -15.66 -1.44
C LEU A 229 10.12 -16.34 -1.29
N ASP A 230 10.23 -17.33 -0.42
CA ASP A 230 11.48 -18.06 -0.17
C ASP A 230 11.80 -19.15 -1.21
N LYS A 231 10.83 -19.53 -2.06
CA LYS A 231 10.95 -20.63 -3.03
C LYS A 231 10.83 -20.20 -4.49
N THR A 232 10.10 -19.13 -4.78
CA THR A 232 9.82 -18.68 -6.15
C THR A 232 10.96 -17.80 -6.66
N PRO A 233 11.68 -18.21 -7.72
CA PRO A 233 12.76 -17.40 -8.30
C PRO A 233 12.25 -16.03 -8.76
N GLY A 234 13.06 -14.99 -8.56
CA GLY A 234 12.73 -13.60 -8.88
C GLY A 234 12.07 -12.80 -7.76
N PHE A 235 11.63 -13.45 -6.67
CA PHE A 235 11.03 -12.79 -5.51
C PHE A 235 11.92 -12.84 -4.25
N ARG A 236 13.12 -13.40 -4.38
CA ARG A 236 14.05 -13.63 -3.27
C ARG A 236 14.40 -12.35 -2.50
N THR A 237 14.52 -11.22 -3.19
CA THR A 237 14.77 -9.91 -2.57
C THR A 237 13.69 -9.53 -1.55
N LEU A 238 12.41 -9.86 -1.81
CA LEU A 238 11.34 -9.60 -0.85
C LEU A 238 11.49 -10.48 0.40
N TYR A 239 11.87 -11.76 0.23
CA TYR A 239 12.17 -12.64 1.36
C TYR A 239 13.40 -12.18 2.15
N ASP A 240 14.49 -11.85 1.45
CA ASP A 240 15.75 -11.46 2.08
C ASP A 240 15.58 -10.18 2.91
N ASN A 241 14.79 -9.23 2.40
CA ASN A 241 14.42 -8.00 3.11
C ASN A 241 13.22 -8.15 4.05
N PHE A 242 12.67 -9.35 4.19
CA PHE A 242 11.49 -9.67 5.00
C PHE A 242 10.27 -8.76 4.74
N TYR A 243 10.05 -8.43 3.46
CA TYR A 243 8.93 -7.63 3.00
C TYR A 243 7.64 -8.46 2.94
N ILE A 244 6.97 -8.61 4.09
CA ILE A 244 5.84 -9.54 4.24
C ILE A 244 4.50 -8.88 4.61
N ASN A 245 4.50 -7.61 5.00
CA ASN A 245 3.27 -6.86 5.27
C ASN A 245 2.93 -5.97 4.07
N TYR A 246 1.78 -6.25 3.45
CA TYR A 246 1.28 -5.56 2.25
C TYR A 246 0.11 -4.61 2.53
N SER A 247 -0.37 -4.51 3.79
CA SER A 247 -1.55 -3.69 4.14
C SER A 247 -1.35 -2.19 3.91
N LYS A 248 -0.11 -1.69 4.09
CA LYS A 248 0.23 -0.27 3.95
C LYS A 248 0.81 0.11 2.59
N ARG A 249 1.61 -0.79 1.99
CA ARG A 249 2.28 -0.58 0.70
C ARG A 249 2.80 -1.89 0.14
N HIS A 250 2.85 -2.02 -1.19
CA HIS A 250 3.42 -3.18 -1.90
C HIS A 250 4.21 -2.80 -3.17
N ILE A 251 4.83 -1.61 -3.18
CA ILE A 251 5.56 -1.07 -4.35
C ILE A 251 6.68 -2.00 -4.85
N ASP A 252 7.42 -2.65 -3.93
CA ASP A 252 8.55 -3.50 -4.32
C ASP A 252 8.06 -4.79 -5.00
N LEU A 253 6.93 -5.31 -4.52
CA LEU A 253 6.24 -6.44 -5.16
C LEU A 253 5.72 -6.03 -6.55
N ASP A 254 5.05 -4.88 -6.65
CA ASP A 254 4.56 -4.32 -7.91
C ASP A 254 5.68 -4.13 -8.92
N ASN A 255 6.81 -3.57 -8.50
CA ASN A 255 7.97 -3.34 -9.36
C ASN A 255 8.55 -4.65 -9.90
N ILE A 256 8.71 -5.68 -9.06
CA ILE A 256 9.20 -6.99 -9.49
C ILE A 256 8.26 -7.62 -10.52
N ILE A 257 6.95 -7.60 -10.26
CA ILE A 257 5.95 -8.18 -11.16
C ILE A 257 5.88 -7.39 -12.46
N GLN A 258 5.86 -6.05 -12.39
CA GLN A 258 5.86 -5.16 -13.55
C GLN A 258 7.08 -5.42 -14.44
N GLN A 259 8.28 -5.59 -13.87
CA GLN A 259 9.48 -5.92 -14.63
C GLN A 259 9.33 -7.27 -15.36
N GLN A 260 8.88 -8.32 -14.65
CA GLN A 260 8.69 -9.64 -15.26
C GLN A 260 7.61 -9.62 -16.36
N LEU A 261 6.48 -8.94 -16.13
CA LEU A 261 5.42 -8.78 -17.13
C LEU A 261 5.90 -7.95 -18.33
N THR A 262 6.72 -6.93 -18.13
CA THR A 262 7.30 -6.14 -19.23
C THR A 262 8.18 -7.02 -20.11
N THR A 263 9.06 -7.83 -19.52
CA THR A 263 9.87 -8.80 -20.26
C THR A 263 8.99 -9.77 -21.03
N LEU A 264 7.96 -10.32 -20.39
CA LEU A 264 7.02 -11.25 -21.03
C LEU A 264 6.33 -10.58 -22.22
N ILE A 265 5.68 -9.43 -22.02
CA ILE A 265 4.96 -8.68 -23.06
C ILE A 265 5.85 -8.39 -24.27
N ASN A 266 7.12 -8.01 -24.03
CA ASN A 266 8.05 -7.69 -25.11
C ASN A 266 8.52 -8.90 -25.91
N SER A 267 8.55 -10.08 -25.26
CA SER A 267 8.99 -11.35 -25.85
C SER A 267 7.86 -12.18 -26.47
N ASP A 268 6.61 -11.90 -26.09
CA ASP A 268 5.46 -12.73 -26.47
C ASP A 268 5.05 -12.50 -27.94
N PRO A 269 5.07 -13.54 -28.79
CA PRO A 269 4.72 -13.39 -30.20
C PRO A 269 3.25 -13.03 -30.41
N GLU A 270 2.34 -13.39 -29.48
CA GLU A 270 0.91 -13.02 -29.57
C GLU A 270 0.71 -11.51 -29.40
N LEU A 271 1.69 -10.81 -28.83
CA LEU A 271 1.64 -9.37 -28.57
C LEU A 271 2.53 -8.55 -29.51
N ALA A 272 3.07 -9.16 -30.58
CA ALA A 272 3.97 -8.49 -31.52
C ALA A 272 3.39 -7.19 -32.10
N GLU A 273 2.07 -7.14 -32.33
CA GLU A 273 1.38 -5.96 -32.87
C GLU A 273 1.10 -4.86 -31.83
N ILE A 274 1.18 -5.17 -30.54
CA ILE A 274 0.77 -4.25 -29.46
C ILE A 274 1.92 -3.80 -28.56
N LYS A 275 2.98 -4.60 -28.42
CA LYS A 275 4.01 -4.45 -27.38
C LYS A 275 4.67 -3.07 -27.35
N GLU A 276 4.96 -2.48 -28.52
CA GLU A 276 5.59 -1.16 -28.65
C GLU A 276 4.69 -0.01 -28.18
N TYR A 277 3.39 -0.28 -27.99
CA TYR A 277 2.40 0.71 -27.59
C TYR A 277 1.91 0.53 -26.15
N VAL A 278 2.36 -0.53 -25.46
CA VAL A 278 2.05 -0.77 -24.06
C VAL A 278 2.91 0.14 -23.20
N THR A 279 2.28 0.95 -22.34
CA THR A 279 2.98 1.76 -21.34
C THR A 279 2.35 1.60 -19.95
N TRP A 280 3.16 1.86 -18.92
CA TRP A 280 2.78 1.70 -17.53
C TRP A 280 2.47 3.06 -16.90
N ASN A 281 1.29 3.20 -16.30
CA ASN A 281 0.91 4.40 -15.56
C ASN A 281 1.62 4.41 -14.20
N ALA A 282 2.51 5.38 -13.97
CA ALA A 282 3.26 5.49 -12.73
C ALA A 282 2.39 5.80 -11.50
N ASP A 283 1.22 6.41 -11.69
CA ASP A 283 0.33 6.83 -10.60
C ASP A 283 -0.73 5.77 -10.22
N GLN A 284 -0.71 4.61 -10.88
CA GLN A 284 -1.59 3.48 -10.58
C GLN A 284 -0.79 2.35 -9.94
N GLU A 285 -1.43 1.56 -9.09
CA GLU A 285 -0.87 0.30 -8.58
C GLU A 285 -1.21 -0.84 -9.55
N LEU A 286 -0.29 -1.79 -9.69
CA LEU A 286 -0.51 -2.98 -10.51
C LEU A 286 -1.36 -4.00 -9.77
N LEU A 287 -1.03 -4.26 -8.52
CA LEU A 287 -1.80 -5.17 -7.67
C LEU A 287 -2.72 -4.39 -6.75
N LEU A 288 -3.96 -4.86 -6.62
CA LEU A 288 -4.93 -4.33 -5.66
C LEU A 288 -5.14 -5.36 -4.57
N LEU A 289 -4.72 -5.02 -3.35
CA LEU A 289 -4.80 -5.90 -2.21
C LEU A 289 -6.28 -6.29 -1.93
N GLN A 290 -6.53 -7.56 -1.68
CA GLN A 290 -7.84 -8.11 -1.30
C GLN A 290 -7.86 -8.46 0.18
N MET A 291 -6.78 -9.09 0.61
CA MET A 291 -6.58 -9.55 1.97
C MET A 291 -5.10 -9.52 2.27
N GLY A 292 -4.72 -9.02 3.43
CA GLY A 292 -3.39 -9.16 4.01
C GLY A 292 -3.48 -9.88 5.34
N ALA A 293 -2.64 -10.90 5.55
CA ALA A 293 -2.55 -11.59 6.83
C ALA A 293 -1.97 -10.69 7.93
N LEU A 294 -1.07 -9.78 7.54
CA LEU A 294 -0.49 -8.76 8.40
C LEU A 294 -1.18 -7.40 8.18
N ASN A 295 -1.62 -6.81 9.28
CA ASN A 295 -2.20 -5.47 9.38
C ASN A 295 -1.93 -4.93 10.80
N ASP A 296 -2.42 -3.73 11.13
CA ASP A 296 -2.17 -3.12 12.45
C ASP A 296 -2.70 -3.94 13.65
N VAL A 297 -3.63 -4.87 13.43
CA VAL A 297 -4.13 -5.78 14.48
C VAL A 297 -3.28 -7.04 14.59
N THR A 298 -2.90 -7.64 13.46
CA THR A 298 -2.24 -8.95 13.42
C THR A 298 -0.72 -8.90 13.39
N SER A 299 -0.13 -7.75 13.02
CA SER A 299 1.32 -7.54 12.95
C SER A 299 1.99 -7.34 14.31
N GLY A 300 1.22 -7.27 15.40
CA GLY A 300 1.77 -7.05 16.73
C GLY A 300 1.71 -5.59 17.23
N VAL A 301 1.33 -4.64 16.36
CA VAL A 301 1.19 -3.21 16.71
C VAL A 301 0.18 -3.00 17.82
N ALA A 302 -0.96 -3.69 17.74
CA ALA A 302 -2.02 -3.64 18.74
C ALA A 302 -1.82 -4.60 19.92
N VAL A 303 -0.62 -5.19 20.10
CA VAL A 303 -0.39 -6.07 21.25
C VAL A 303 -0.48 -5.22 22.52
N PRO A 304 -1.38 -5.54 23.46
CA PRO A 304 -1.53 -4.73 24.65
C PRO A 304 -0.29 -4.83 25.54
N SER A 305 0.07 -3.72 26.19
CA SER A 305 1.11 -3.69 27.22
C SER A 305 0.65 -4.47 28.45
N ARG A 306 0.82 -5.79 28.41
CA ARG A 306 0.48 -6.71 29.49
C ARG A 306 1.75 -7.36 30.05
N PRO A 307 1.76 -7.73 31.34
CA PRO A 307 2.91 -8.38 31.97
C PRO A 307 3.46 -9.57 31.18
N GLU A 308 2.60 -10.38 30.55
CA GLU A 308 2.97 -11.54 29.73
C GLU A 308 3.73 -11.20 28.43
N ASN A 309 3.72 -9.94 27.99
CA ASN A 309 4.36 -9.46 26.76
C ASN A 309 5.68 -8.71 27.04
N THR A 310 6.13 -8.71 28.29
CA THR A 310 7.34 -7.99 28.72
C THR A 310 8.61 -8.81 28.51
N VAL A 311 9.76 -8.13 28.48
CA VAL A 311 11.05 -8.77 28.21
C VAL A 311 11.44 -9.82 29.26
N TYR A 312 11.16 -9.58 30.55
CA TYR A 312 11.53 -10.53 31.60
C TYR A 312 10.78 -11.88 31.50
N VAL A 313 9.67 -11.94 30.76
CA VAL A 313 8.90 -13.19 30.54
C VAL A 313 9.71 -14.20 29.75
N TRP A 314 10.52 -13.75 28.79
CA TRP A 314 11.34 -14.64 27.97
C TRP A 314 12.82 -14.61 28.37
N ALA A 315 13.34 -13.46 28.81
CA ALA A 315 14.74 -13.30 29.22
C ALA A 315 15.00 -13.76 30.66
N GLY A 316 13.94 -13.89 31.47
CA GLY A 316 14.02 -14.11 32.92
C GLY A 316 14.12 -12.79 33.70
N GLU A 317 13.66 -12.80 34.95
CA GLU A 317 13.82 -11.67 35.87
C GLU A 317 15.17 -11.74 36.60
N GLY A 318 15.87 -10.60 36.64
CA GLY A 318 17.13 -10.43 37.36
C GLY A 318 18.35 -10.22 36.45
N PRO A 319 19.56 -10.49 36.98
CA PRO A 319 20.82 -10.35 36.25
C PRO A 319 20.83 -11.21 34.98
N PHE A 320 21.61 -10.78 33.98
CA PHE A 320 21.77 -11.50 32.73
C PHE A 320 22.24 -12.95 32.94
N ASP A 321 21.50 -13.89 32.36
CA ASP A 321 21.76 -15.33 32.42
C ASP A 321 21.76 -15.93 31.01
N SER A 322 22.96 -16.25 30.50
CA SER A 322 23.14 -16.82 29.17
C SER A 322 22.50 -18.20 28.99
N SER A 323 22.13 -18.88 30.08
CA SER A 323 21.40 -20.16 29.99
C SER A 323 19.90 -19.99 29.72
N LYS A 324 19.34 -18.79 29.99
CA LYS A 324 17.92 -18.47 29.79
C LYS A 324 17.68 -17.65 28.52
N VAL A 325 18.59 -16.74 28.21
CA VAL A 325 18.49 -15.87 27.04
C VAL A 325 18.98 -16.63 25.80
N THR A 326 18.10 -17.44 25.20
CA THR A 326 18.42 -18.23 23.99
C THR A 326 17.52 -17.85 22.82
N ALA A 327 17.98 -18.16 21.60
CA ALA A 327 17.23 -17.83 20.38
C ALA A 327 15.92 -18.62 20.32
N ASP A 328 15.90 -19.87 20.78
CA ASP A 328 14.66 -20.66 20.84
C ASP A 328 13.67 -20.07 21.84
N THR A 329 14.12 -19.68 23.04
CA THR A 329 13.25 -19.06 24.04
C THR A 329 12.60 -17.76 23.52
N PHE A 330 13.38 -16.92 22.84
CA PHE A 330 12.85 -15.69 22.23
C PHE A 330 11.92 -15.99 21.05
N TYR A 331 12.26 -16.94 20.19
CA TYR A 331 11.40 -17.38 19.09
C TYR A 331 10.04 -17.89 19.59
N GLN A 332 10.02 -18.72 20.63
CA GLN A 332 8.77 -19.22 21.22
C GLN A 332 7.94 -18.09 21.84
N PHE A 333 8.59 -17.11 22.47
CA PHE A 333 7.92 -15.90 22.94
C PHE A 333 7.29 -15.12 21.79
N LEU A 334 8.04 -14.89 20.71
CA LEU A 334 7.57 -14.18 19.52
C LEU A 334 6.38 -14.88 18.85
N MET A 335 6.41 -16.21 18.74
CA MET A 335 5.32 -17.01 18.18
C MET A 335 4.03 -16.93 19.01
N LYS A 336 4.13 -16.82 20.34
CA LYS A 336 2.99 -16.60 21.23
C LYS A 336 2.46 -15.16 21.13
N LEU A 337 3.36 -14.20 20.96
CA LEU A 337 3.03 -12.79 20.81
C LEU A 337 2.30 -12.53 19.50
N LEU A 338 2.76 -13.15 18.41
CA LEU A 338 2.30 -12.94 17.04
C LEU A 338 1.58 -14.18 16.51
N ASN A 339 0.34 -14.38 16.98
CA ASN A 339 -0.48 -15.54 16.59
C ASN A 339 -0.66 -15.72 15.07
N VAL A 340 -0.53 -14.65 14.28
CA VAL A 340 -0.56 -14.71 12.81
C VAL A 340 0.51 -15.64 12.21
N PHE A 341 1.62 -15.84 12.91
CA PHE A 341 2.70 -16.74 12.50
C PHE A 341 2.47 -18.20 12.90
N ASN A 342 1.38 -18.49 13.61
CA ASN A 342 1.01 -19.86 13.93
C ASN A 342 0.39 -20.57 12.72
N ILE A 343 1.23 -21.14 11.87
CA ILE A 343 0.85 -21.79 10.62
C ILE A 343 0.50 -23.27 10.86
N SER A 344 -0.76 -23.63 10.62
CA SER A 344 -1.23 -25.02 10.60
C SER A 344 -0.91 -25.77 9.30
N GLY A 345 -0.74 -25.05 8.19
CA GLY A 345 -0.37 -25.59 6.88
C GLY A 345 1.13 -25.57 6.56
N ASN A 346 1.45 -25.65 5.27
CA ASN A 346 2.84 -25.63 4.75
C ASN A 346 3.38 -24.20 4.54
N ASP A 347 2.51 -23.21 4.52
CA ASP A 347 2.84 -21.80 4.29
C ASP A 347 1.81 -20.87 4.95
N LEU A 348 2.24 -19.64 5.18
CA LEU A 348 1.39 -18.51 5.52
C LEU A 348 1.07 -17.75 4.25
N GLN A 349 -0.20 -17.68 3.88
CA GLN A 349 -0.65 -16.71 2.88
C GLN A 349 -0.50 -15.31 3.46
N LEU A 350 0.42 -14.53 2.90
CA LEU A 350 0.70 -13.17 3.34
C LEU A 350 -0.32 -12.20 2.78
N ALA A 351 -0.71 -12.39 1.52
CA ALA A 351 -1.73 -11.58 0.88
C ALA A 351 -2.37 -12.26 -0.34
N SER A 352 -3.58 -11.82 -0.68
CA SER A 352 -4.17 -12.02 -2.00
C SER A 352 -4.41 -10.66 -2.66
N PHE A 353 -4.23 -10.61 -3.98
CA PHE A 353 -4.43 -9.43 -4.80
C PHE A 353 -5.27 -9.74 -6.03
N THR A 354 -5.81 -8.71 -6.66
CA THR A 354 -6.26 -8.72 -8.05
C THR A 354 -5.33 -7.85 -8.90
N VAL A 355 -5.36 -8.03 -10.23
CA VAL A 355 -4.50 -7.26 -11.14
C VAL A 355 -5.29 -6.09 -11.74
N ASN A 356 -4.85 -4.86 -11.48
CA ASN A 356 -5.44 -3.63 -11.99
C ASN A 356 -5.07 -3.39 -13.45
N LEU A 357 -6.05 -3.36 -14.34
CA LEU A 357 -5.83 -3.03 -15.74
C LEU A 357 -5.45 -1.56 -15.95
N SER A 358 -5.88 -0.66 -15.05
CA SER A 358 -5.64 0.80 -15.16
C SER A 358 -4.16 1.17 -15.08
N LYS A 359 -3.33 0.25 -14.60
CA LYS A 359 -1.87 0.34 -14.65
C LYS A 359 -1.35 0.34 -16.09
N LEU A 360 -2.04 -0.30 -17.02
CA LEU A 360 -1.64 -0.44 -18.41
C LEU A 360 -2.40 0.52 -19.30
N THR A 361 -1.68 1.11 -20.25
CA THR A 361 -2.28 1.86 -21.35
C THR A 361 -1.71 1.36 -22.67
N VAL A 362 -2.52 1.33 -23.71
CA VAL A 362 -2.12 0.91 -25.05
C VAL A 362 -2.44 2.03 -26.02
N ALA A 363 -1.42 2.56 -26.70
CA ALA A 363 -1.59 3.65 -27.66
C ALA A 363 -2.35 4.86 -27.05
N GLY A 364 -2.08 5.15 -25.77
CA GLY A 364 -2.71 6.24 -25.01
C GLY A 364 -4.05 5.88 -24.33
N LEU A 365 -4.73 4.83 -24.79
CA LEU A 365 -6.00 4.36 -24.21
C LEU A 365 -5.74 3.59 -22.91
N THR A 366 -6.39 3.99 -21.80
CA THR A 366 -6.36 3.23 -20.55
C THR A 366 -7.15 1.94 -20.67
N LEU A 367 -6.68 0.87 -20.02
CA LEU A 367 -7.45 -0.35 -19.82
C LEU A 367 -8.14 -0.27 -18.45
N ASN A 368 -9.46 -0.44 -18.38
CA ASN A 368 -10.20 -0.30 -17.12
C ASN A 368 -10.55 -1.67 -16.53
N GLY A 369 -10.74 -1.69 -15.21
CA GLY A 369 -11.19 -2.88 -14.48
C GLY A 369 -10.04 -3.74 -13.96
N VAL A 370 -10.32 -5.03 -13.82
CA VAL A 370 -9.35 -6.02 -13.33
C VAL A 370 -9.19 -7.16 -14.34
N ILE A 371 -8.06 -7.85 -14.30
CA ILE A 371 -7.89 -9.07 -15.08
C ILE A 371 -8.81 -10.16 -14.54
N GLU A 372 -9.60 -10.77 -15.41
CA GLU A 372 -10.42 -11.94 -15.11
C GLU A 372 -9.73 -13.22 -15.55
N ASN A 373 -9.99 -14.31 -14.83
CA ASN A 373 -9.60 -15.65 -15.19
C ASN A 373 -10.55 -16.25 -16.24
N ASN A 374 -10.27 -17.47 -16.69
CA ASN A 374 -11.08 -18.17 -17.71
C ASN A 374 -12.53 -18.46 -17.27
N THR A 375 -12.89 -18.25 -16.00
CA THR A 375 -14.25 -18.43 -15.46
C THR A 375 -14.99 -17.10 -15.28
N GLY A 376 -14.41 -15.97 -15.70
CA GLY A 376 -15.00 -14.63 -15.53
C GLY A 376 -14.90 -14.07 -14.10
N ASN A 377 -14.06 -14.66 -13.24
CA ASN A 377 -13.79 -14.15 -11.90
C ASN A 377 -12.48 -13.37 -11.91
N ALA A 378 -12.34 -12.36 -11.05
CA ALA A 378 -11.07 -11.64 -10.91
C ALA A 378 -9.90 -12.61 -10.63
N LEU A 379 -8.81 -12.45 -11.37
CA LEU A 379 -7.61 -13.26 -11.25
C LEU A 379 -6.95 -13.03 -9.88
N ALA A 380 -6.95 -14.07 -9.05
CA ALA A 380 -6.32 -14.02 -7.74
C ALA A 380 -4.81 -14.23 -7.83
N VAL A 381 -4.04 -13.26 -7.35
CA VAL A 381 -2.58 -13.36 -7.17
C VAL A 381 -2.30 -13.60 -5.70
N ILE A 382 -1.73 -14.77 -5.36
CA ILE A 382 -1.49 -15.17 -3.98
C ILE A 382 0.00 -15.07 -3.66
N ILE A 383 0.32 -14.31 -2.63
CA ILE A 383 1.67 -14.19 -2.06
C ILE A 383 1.73 -14.90 -0.73
N ALA A 384 2.74 -15.74 -0.54
CA ALA A 384 2.92 -16.54 0.66
C ALA A 384 4.38 -16.63 1.07
N ILE A 385 4.63 -17.07 2.30
CA ILE A 385 5.95 -17.47 2.80
C ILE A 385 5.83 -18.90 3.33
N SER A 386 6.79 -19.75 3.03
CA SER A 386 6.77 -21.11 3.55
C SER A 386 6.98 -21.14 5.06
N LYS A 387 6.46 -22.16 5.73
CA LYS A 387 6.63 -22.33 7.18
C LYS A 387 8.10 -22.34 7.59
N GLU A 388 8.95 -23.05 6.83
CA GLU A 388 10.40 -23.10 7.07
C GLU A 388 11.08 -21.76 6.75
N GLY A 389 10.67 -21.09 5.67
CA GLY A 389 11.19 -19.78 5.29
C GLY A 389 10.90 -18.73 6.38
N LEU A 390 9.67 -18.71 6.89
CA LEU A 390 9.27 -17.85 8.01
C LEU A 390 10.08 -18.19 9.26
N LYS A 391 10.10 -19.47 9.68
CA LYS A 391 10.86 -19.92 10.84
C LYS A 391 12.33 -19.50 10.78
N THR A 392 12.97 -19.64 9.62
CA THR A 392 14.36 -19.22 9.41
C THR A 392 14.53 -17.73 9.70
N LYS A 393 13.68 -16.87 9.14
CA LYS A 393 13.77 -15.41 9.38
C LYS A 393 13.49 -15.01 10.82
N LEU A 394 12.49 -15.64 11.46
CA LEU A 394 12.20 -15.41 12.87
C LEU A 394 13.37 -15.87 13.77
N MET A 395 14.03 -16.97 13.43
CA MET A 395 15.22 -17.46 14.14
C MET A 395 16.45 -16.58 13.93
N ASP A 396 16.72 -16.12 12.71
CA ASP A 396 17.80 -15.17 12.42
C ASP A 396 17.63 -13.90 13.26
N TYR A 397 16.40 -13.38 13.33
CA TYR A 397 16.09 -12.25 14.21
C TYR A 397 16.33 -12.57 15.69
N SER A 398 15.88 -13.75 16.14
CA SER A 398 16.06 -14.19 17.52
C SER A 398 17.53 -14.26 17.91
N GLN A 399 18.40 -14.68 16.99
CA GLN A 399 19.84 -14.69 17.20
C GLN A 399 20.41 -13.27 17.35
N ILE A 400 19.97 -12.31 16.52
CA ILE A 400 20.39 -10.91 16.63
C ILE A 400 19.98 -10.33 18.00
N VAL A 401 18.73 -10.57 18.42
CA VAL A 401 18.23 -10.10 19.73
C VAL A 401 19.03 -10.71 20.88
N VAL A 402 19.28 -12.02 20.86
CA VAL A 402 20.07 -12.69 21.90
C VAL A 402 21.51 -12.16 21.92
N LYS A 403 22.13 -11.96 20.75
CA LYS A 403 23.46 -11.38 20.64
C LYS A 403 23.52 -9.96 21.19
N PHE A 404 22.47 -9.17 21.00
CA PHE A 404 22.34 -7.87 21.65
C PHE A 404 22.32 -7.99 23.17
N PHE A 405 21.53 -8.93 23.71
CA PHE A 405 21.43 -9.16 25.14
C PHE A 405 22.77 -9.62 25.74
N GLU A 406 23.47 -10.51 25.06
CA GLU A 406 24.81 -10.97 25.44
C GLU A 406 25.82 -9.81 25.44
N THR A 407 25.84 -9.01 24.35
CA THR A 407 26.82 -7.92 24.15
C THR A 407 26.72 -6.86 25.24
N TYR A 408 25.50 -6.48 25.60
CA TYR A 408 25.25 -5.42 26.58
C TYR A 408 24.83 -5.95 27.96
N ARG A 409 24.97 -7.26 28.21
CA ARG A 409 24.60 -7.96 29.45
C ARG A 409 23.28 -7.46 30.04
N VAL A 410 22.23 -7.58 29.24
CA VAL A 410 20.94 -6.96 29.53
C VAL A 410 20.28 -7.62 30.73
N GLU A 411 20.00 -6.82 31.75
CA GLU A 411 19.26 -7.25 32.93
C GLU A 411 17.80 -6.79 32.81
N SER A 412 16.89 -7.70 33.14
CA SER A 412 15.45 -7.47 32.96
C SER A 412 14.73 -7.57 34.30
N TYR A 413 14.05 -6.51 34.68
CA TYR A 413 13.25 -6.44 35.90
C TYR A 413 11.82 -6.05 35.55
N LEU A 414 10.87 -6.32 36.45
CA LEU A 414 9.46 -6.01 36.25
C LEU A 414 9.20 -4.55 35.81
N ARG A 415 10.01 -3.59 36.27
CA ARG A 415 9.78 -2.15 36.05
C ARG A 415 10.85 -1.44 35.23
N TYR A 416 11.99 -2.08 34.96
CA TYR A 416 13.11 -1.45 34.26
C TYR A 416 14.06 -2.48 33.65
N GLN A 417 14.94 -2.00 32.78
CA GLN A 417 16.02 -2.77 32.19
C GLN A 417 17.34 -2.06 32.47
N GLN A 418 18.41 -2.82 32.64
CA GLN A 418 19.76 -2.28 32.74
C GLN A 418 20.63 -2.84 31.62
N LEU A 419 21.51 -1.99 31.11
CA LEU A 419 22.45 -2.33 30.05
C LEU A 419 23.84 -1.91 30.46
N VAL A 420 24.82 -2.74 30.13
CA VAL A 420 26.24 -2.44 30.25
C VAL A 420 26.74 -1.98 28.88
N VAL A 421 26.92 -0.67 28.73
CA VAL A 421 27.36 -0.04 27.48
C VAL A 421 28.75 0.59 27.63
N PRO A 422 29.57 0.64 26.57
CA PRO A 422 30.83 1.39 26.58
C PRO A 422 30.60 2.87 26.94
N SER A 423 31.51 3.47 27.71
CA SER A 423 31.36 4.86 28.18
C SER A 423 31.20 5.88 27.03
N ASN A 424 31.95 5.71 25.96
CA ASN A 424 31.85 6.56 24.76
C ASN A 424 30.47 6.46 24.08
N VAL A 425 29.86 5.27 24.05
CA VAL A 425 28.51 5.06 23.53
C VAL A 425 27.51 5.74 24.45
N PHE A 426 27.61 5.50 25.76
CA PHE A 426 26.74 6.12 26.76
C PHE A 426 26.75 7.66 26.70
N ASP A 427 27.93 8.27 26.56
CA ASP A 427 28.07 9.71 26.44
C ASP A 427 27.37 10.25 25.18
N GLN A 428 27.45 9.53 24.05
CA GLN A 428 26.72 9.89 22.83
C GLN A 428 25.21 9.73 22.99
N MET A 429 24.75 8.67 23.66
CA MET A 429 23.32 8.49 23.98
C MET A 429 22.79 9.63 24.84
N LYS A 430 23.56 10.03 25.87
CA LYS A 430 23.21 11.12 26.79
C LYS A 430 23.18 12.49 26.10
N ALA A 431 24.04 12.71 25.11
CA ALA A 431 24.09 13.95 24.34
C ALA A 431 22.99 14.07 23.28
N ALA A 432 22.20 13.02 23.05
CA ALA A 432 21.14 13.02 22.04
C ALA A 432 19.97 13.94 22.42
N ARG A 433 19.34 14.54 21.41
CA ARG A 433 18.27 15.54 21.58
C ARG A 433 16.96 14.96 22.07
N ASN A 434 16.76 13.66 21.87
CA ASN A 434 15.57 12.93 22.25
C ASN A 434 15.92 11.45 22.39
N TYR A 435 14.98 10.69 22.95
CA TYR A 435 15.13 9.25 23.15
C TYR A 435 15.46 8.49 21.85
N MET A 436 14.86 8.87 20.72
CA MET A 436 15.09 8.18 19.44
C MET A 436 16.50 8.37 18.91
N ASP A 437 17.00 9.59 18.97
CA ASP A 437 18.38 9.87 18.61
C ASP A 437 19.36 9.22 19.61
N SER A 438 18.94 8.99 20.86
CA SER A 438 19.78 8.30 21.85
C SER A 438 19.99 6.82 21.57
N LEU A 439 19.13 6.18 20.76
CA LEU A 439 19.29 4.77 20.40
C LEU A 439 20.26 4.55 19.23
N LYS A 440 20.48 5.56 18.37
CA LYS A 440 21.33 5.45 17.19
C LYS A 440 22.78 5.07 17.53
N PRO A 441 23.47 5.75 18.49
CA PRO A 441 24.84 5.38 18.87
C PRO A 441 24.96 3.93 19.33
N LEU A 442 23.97 3.43 20.07
CA LEU A 442 23.94 2.07 20.56
C LEU A 442 23.77 1.05 19.44
N VAL A 443 22.81 1.26 18.54
CA VAL A 443 22.61 0.35 17.41
C VAL A 443 23.82 0.38 16.48
N GLN A 444 24.41 1.55 16.25
CA GLN A 444 25.63 1.66 15.45
C GLN A 444 26.82 0.94 16.09
N ASP A 445 27.00 1.06 17.40
CA ASP A 445 28.02 0.30 18.15
C ASP A 445 27.78 -1.21 18.00
N PHE A 446 26.53 -1.67 18.13
CA PHE A 446 26.18 -3.07 18.03
C PHE A 446 26.48 -3.64 16.64
N ILE A 447 25.94 -3.04 15.57
CA ILE A 447 26.06 -3.57 14.20
C ILE A 447 27.49 -3.50 13.66
N ASN A 448 28.32 -2.59 14.17
CA ASN A 448 29.71 -2.43 13.74
C ASN A 448 30.69 -3.41 14.40
N ARG A 449 30.25 -4.21 15.38
CA ARG A 449 31.10 -5.22 16.01
C ARG A 449 31.42 -6.34 15.01
N PRO A 450 32.68 -6.78 14.90
CA PRO A 450 33.08 -7.81 13.93
C PRO A 450 32.22 -9.08 13.99
N GLU A 451 31.95 -9.56 15.20
CA GLU A 451 31.15 -10.76 15.47
C GLU A 451 29.65 -10.59 15.20
N ILE A 452 29.16 -9.35 15.12
CA ILE A 452 27.75 -9.02 14.87
C ILE A 452 27.51 -8.73 13.39
N SER A 453 28.45 -8.06 12.72
CA SER A 453 28.35 -7.64 11.32
C SER A 453 28.15 -8.79 10.32
N THR A 454 28.47 -10.01 10.73
CA THR A 454 28.32 -11.23 9.93
C THR A 454 27.03 -12.00 10.21
N LEU A 455 26.20 -11.58 11.16
CA LEU A 455 24.95 -12.28 11.50
C LEU A 455 23.94 -12.21 10.34
N PRO A 456 23.25 -13.32 10.01
CA PRO A 456 22.19 -13.30 9.01
C PRO A 456 21.11 -12.27 9.35
N GLY A 457 20.76 -11.42 8.37
CA GLY A 457 19.72 -10.41 8.55
C GLY A 457 20.14 -9.17 9.34
N ILE A 458 21.40 -9.03 9.77
CA ILE A 458 21.85 -7.87 10.55
C ILE A 458 21.68 -6.54 9.79
N ASN A 459 21.69 -6.57 8.46
CA ASN A 459 21.40 -5.42 7.59
C ASN A 459 19.98 -4.85 7.78
N LEU A 460 19.08 -5.65 8.32
CA LEU A 460 17.73 -5.24 8.69
C LEU A 460 17.67 -4.76 10.16
N PHE A 461 18.76 -4.77 10.92
CA PHE A 461 18.85 -4.17 12.26
C PHE A 461 19.28 -2.70 12.18
N ASN A 462 18.34 -1.80 11.85
CA ASN A 462 18.59 -0.35 11.72
C ASN A 462 17.44 0.49 12.31
N ILE A 463 17.77 1.70 12.80
CA ILE A 463 16.88 2.73 13.37
C ILE A 463 16.53 3.86 12.36
N ASP A 464 17.28 4.05 11.27
CA ASP A 464 17.14 5.25 10.42
C ASP A 464 15.75 5.40 9.75
N ASP A 465 15.08 4.31 9.41
CA ASP A 465 13.72 4.35 8.85
C ASP A 465 12.64 4.67 9.94
N ALA A 466 12.98 4.67 11.25
CA ALA A 466 12.04 4.95 12.37
C ALA A 466 11.81 6.43 12.65
N VAL A 467 12.66 7.31 12.09
CA VAL A 467 12.71 8.73 12.45
C VAL A 467 11.74 9.57 11.61
N GLY A 468 11.35 9.10 10.42
CA GLY A 468 10.49 9.85 9.49
C GLY A 468 8.99 9.82 9.81
N ARG A 469 8.51 8.92 10.68
CA ARG A 469 7.06 8.61 10.78
C ARG A 469 6.48 8.52 12.19
N LEU A 470 7.21 8.92 13.24
CA LEU A 470 6.71 8.77 14.62
C LEU A 470 6.88 10.06 15.42
N LYS A 471 5.84 10.90 15.40
CA LYS A 471 5.61 11.98 16.37
C LYS A 471 4.72 11.54 17.55
N GLN A 472 4.50 10.24 17.75
CA GLN A 472 3.62 9.75 18.81
C GLN A 472 4.36 8.94 19.87
N LYS A 473 4.01 9.24 21.13
CA LYS A 473 4.43 8.56 22.35
C LYS A 473 4.03 7.08 22.25
N LEU A 474 5.01 6.21 22.03
CA LEU A 474 4.86 4.78 22.26
C LEU A 474 5.49 4.47 23.62
N GLU A 475 4.65 4.44 24.65
CA GLU A 475 4.96 3.75 25.90
C GLU A 475 4.83 2.23 25.66
N TRP A 476 5.80 1.65 24.98
CA TRP A 476 6.13 0.25 25.23
C TRP A 476 7.12 0.27 26.39
N GLN A 477 6.68 -0.21 27.55
CA GLN A 477 7.46 -0.13 28.78
C GLN A 477 8.80 -0.86 28.60
N GLY A 478 9.87 -0.07 28.55
CA GLY A 478 11.25 -0.55 28.48
C GLY A 478 11.93 -0.23 27.15
N PHE A 479 13.20 0.13 27.29
CA PHE A 479 14.15 0.44 26.23
C PHE A 479 14.13 -0.58 25.07
N PHE A 480 13.95 -1.86 25.41
CA PHE A 480 13.94 -2.97 24.47
C PHE A 480 12.65 -3.18 23.70
N GLY A 481 11.48 -2.87 24.27
CA GLY A 481 10.23 -2.91 23.51
C GLY A 481 10.30 -1.99 22.30
N GLN A 482 10.99 -0.85 22.45
CA GLN A 482 11.21 0.10 21.36
C GLN A 482 12.33 -0.28 20.40
N ILE A 483 13.38 -0.99 20.82
CA ILE A 483 14.39 -1.55 19.90
C ILE A 483 13.78 -2.69 19.08
N LEU A 484 13.03 -3.58 19.73
CA LEU A 484 12.34 -4.71 19.11
C LEU A 484 11.21 -4.26 18.18
N CYS A 485 10.55 -3.13 18.48
CA CYS A 485 9.57 -2.44 17.65
C CYS A 485 10.16 -1.35 16.73
N ARG A 486 11.48 -1.21 16.51
CA ARG A 486 12.01 -0.20 15.55
C ARG A 486 13.11 -0.70 14.61
N VAL A 487 13.39 -2.00 14.65
CA VAL A 487 14.35 -2.68 13.79
C VAL A 487 13.66 -3.15 12.49
N LYS A 488 14.26 -2.85 11.33
CA LYS A 488 13.72 -3.17 9.99
C LYS A 488 13.30 -4.63 9.78
N ILE A 489 13.85 -5.58 10.54
CA ILE A 489 13.44 -6.99 10.48
C ILE A 489 11.97 -7.17 10.86
N PHE A 490 11.41 -6.27 11.68
CA PHE A 490 10.02 -6.36 12.09
C PHE A 490 9.23 -5.07 11.84
N ILE A 491 9.81 -3.89 11.54
CA ILE A 491 9.06 -2.64 11.74
C ILE A 491 8.85 -1.71 10.56
N PHE A 492 9.54 -1.81 9.43
CA PHE A 492 9.28 -0.83 8.36
C PHE A 492 8.08 -1.12 7.46
N ASN A 493 7.13 -1.91 7.96
CA ASN A 493 5.70 -1.75 7.65
C ASN A 493 4.78 -1.95 8.89
N TRP A 494 5.32 -1.96 10.12
CA TRP A 494 4.62 -2.37 11.35
C TRP A 494 4.66 -1.30 12.46
N CYS A 495 4.85 -0.01 12.17
CA CYS A 495 4.48 1.10 13.05
C CYS A 495 4.02 2.27 12.18
#